data_AF-A0A2D4UK96-F1
#
_entry.id   AF-A0A2D4UK96-F1
#
_cell.length_a   1.000
_cell.length_b   1.000
_cell.length_c   1.000
_cell.angle_alpha   90.00
_cell.angle_beta   90.00
_cell.angle_gamma   90.00
#
_symmetry.space_group_name_H-M   'P 1'
#
loop_
_entity.id
_entity.type
_entity.pdbx_description
1 polymer ?
#
loop_
_entity_poly.entity_id
_entity_poly.type
_entity_poly.pdbx_seq_one_letter_code
_entity_poly.pdbx_strand_id
1 'polypeptide(L)'
;MARGKKIYEGKAKTLYQGTIPGTLIQYFKDDATAYNAKKHAIISGKGVLNNRLSEFFMAGLNNIGIPTHFIKRLNMREQLVKSVEIIPLEVVVRNYAAGS
;
A
#
# COMPACT_ATOMS: atom_id res chain seq x y z
N MET A 1 11.63 -11.94 -11.59
CA MET A 1 10.42 -12.77 -11.50
C MET A 1 9.29 -12.01 -12.17
N ALA A 2 8.58 -12.63 -13.12
CA ALA A 2 7.42 -12.00 -13.75
C ALA A 2 6.35 -11.79 -12.68
N ARG A 3 5.75 -10.59 -12.62
CA ARG A 3 4.63 -10.31 -11.72
C ARG A 3 3.47 -11.25 -12.05
N GLY A 4 2.79 -11.75 -11.03
CA GLY A 4 1.55 -12.51 -11.20
C GLY A 4 0.45 -11.69 -11.90
N LYS A 5 -0.71 -12.30 -12.16
CA LYS A 5 -1.86 -11.63 -12.79
C LYS A 5 -2.23 -10.33 -12.03
N LYS A 6 -2.43 -9.22 -12.75
CA LYS A 6 -2.95 -7.97 -12.16
C LYS A 6 -4.39 -8.20 -11.72
N ILE A 7 -4.69 -7.93 -10.46
CA ILE A 7 -6.02 -8.11 -9.86
C ILE A 7 -6.76 -6.78 -9.82
N TYR A 8 -6.06 -5.71 -9.42
CA TYR A 8 -6.65 -4.40 -9.23
C TYR A 8 -5.61 -3.31 -9.45
N GLU A 9 -6.06 -2.16 -9.94
CA GLU A 9 -5.24 -0.97 -10.06
C GLU A 9 -5.98 0.24 -9.50
N GLY A 10 -5.39 0.82 -8.46
CA GLY A 10 -5.85 2.07 -7.86
C GLY A 10 -4.97 3.25 -8.26
N LYS A 11 -5.23 4.41 -7.64
CA LYS A 11 -4.50 5.66 -7.93
C LYS A 11 -3.01 5.56 -7.58
N ALA A 12 -2.68 5.01 -6.41
CA ALA A 12 -1.29 4.97 -5.91
C ALA A 12 -0.66 3.57 -5.89
N LYS A 13 -1.45 2.51 -6.07
CA LYS A 13 -1.01 1.12 -5.88
C LYS A 13 -1.64 0.20 -6.93
N THR A 14 -0.91 -0.84 -7.28
CA THR A 14 -1.39 -1.95 -8.13
C THR A 14 -1.24 -3.25 -7.36
N LEU A 15 -2.28 -4.09 -7.39
CA LEU A 15 -2.29 -5.39 -6.74
C LEU A 15 -2.15 -6.48 -7.79
N TYR A 16 -1.21 -7.39 -7.55
CA TYR A 16 -0.99 -8.58 -8.35
C TYR A 16 -1.23 -9.83 -7.49
N GLN A 17 -1.58 -10.93 -8.14
CA GLN A 17 -1.72 -12.22 -7.49
C GLN A 17 -0.38 -12.65 -6.87
N GLY A 18 -0.41 -13.04 -5.59
CA GLY A 18 0.75 -13.64 -4.92
C GLY A 18 0.99 -15.07 -5.38
N THR A 19 2.17 -15.61 -5.06
CA THR A 19 2.55 -16.99 -5.39
C THR A 19 1.93 -18.03 -4.45
N ILE A 20 1.42 -17.59 -3.30
CA ILE A 20 0.81 -18.44 -2.27
C ILE A 20 -0.69 -18.07 -2.16
N PRO A 21 -1.60 -19.05 -2.06
CA PRO A 21 -3.02 -18.78 -1.81
C PRO A 21 -3.23 -17.85 -0.61
N GLY A 22 -4.16 -16.90 -0.75
CA GLY A 22 -4.44 -15.90 0.29
C GLY A 22 -3.41 -14.76 0.38
N THR A 23 -2.48 -14.63 -0.58
CA THR A 23 -1.51 -13.52 -0.62
C THR A 23 -1.60 -12.69 -1.90
N LEU A 24 -1.22 -11.42 -1.78
CA LEU A 24 -1.15 -10.45 -2.87
C LEU A 24 0.22 -9.78 -2.89
N ILE A 25 0.67 -9.38 -4.08
CA ILE A 25 1.82 -8.50 -4.27
C ILE A 25 1.30 -7.08 -4.47
N GLN A 26 1.62 -6.19 -3.54
CA GLN A 26 1.28 -4.78 -3.58
C GLN A 26 2.45 -3.97 -4.15
N TYR A 27 2.25 -3.36 -5.32
CA TYR A 27 3.20 -2.47 -5.98
C TYR A 27 2.85 -1.00 -5.72
N PHE A 28 3.85 -0.21 -5.31
CA PHE A 28 3.70 1.22 -5.04
C PHE A 28 4.12 2.06 -6.25
N LYS A 29 3.20 2.90 -6.74
CA LYS A 29 3.43 3.76 -7.90
C LYS A 29 3.97 5.13 -7.51
N ASP A 30 4.64 5.76 -8.48
CA ASP A 30 5.16 7.13 -8.38
C ASP A 30 4.06 8.18 -8.65
N ASP A 31 2.85 7.75 -9.03
CA ASP A 31 1.68 8.61 -9.19
C ASP A 31 1.31 9.33 -7.89
N ALA A 32 1.25 10.65 -7.95
CA ALA A 32 0.69 11.51 -6.92
C ALA A 32 -0.61 12.11 -7.45
N THR A 33 -1.70 11.95 -6.69
CA THR A 33 -3.00 12.52 -7.02
C THR A 33 -3.49 13.43 -5.90
N ALA A 34 -3.99 14.60 -6.23
CA ALA A 34 -4.68 15.51 -5.30
C ALA A 34 -6.05 15.91 -5.84
N TYR A 35 -6.90 16.47 -4.97
CA TYR A 35 -8.24 16.97 -5.31
C TYR A 35 -9.10 15.93 -6.06
N ASN A 36 -9.26 14.74 -5.49
CA ASN A 36 -9.98 13.62 -6.13
C ASN A 36 -9.43 13.20 -7.50
N ALA A 37 -8.10 13.26 -7.68
CA ALA A 37 -7.41 12.98 -8.94
C ALA A 37 -7.59 14.03 -10.05
N LYS A 38 -8.12 15.21 -9.73
CA LYS A 38 -8.10 16.36 -10.66
C LYS A 38 -6.68 16.88 -10.93
N LYS A 39 -5.74 16.65 -10.00
CA LYS A 39 -4.32 16.92 -10.20
C LYS A 39 -3.56 15.61 -10.15
N HIS A 40 -2.81 15.29 -11.21
CA HIS A 40 -1.95 14.12 -11.32
C HIS A 40 -0.54 14.57 -11.68
N ALA A 41 0.46 13.96 -11.05
CA ALA A 41 1.86 14.13 -11.37
C ALA A 41 2.62 12.82 -11.07
N ILE A 42 3.71 12.58 -11.80
CA ILE A 42 4.66 11.51 -11.47
C ILE A 42 5.76 12.12 -10.63
N ILE A 43 5.91 11.64 -9.39
CA ILE A 43 6.99 12.03 -8.48
C ILE A 43 7.97 10.87 -8.38
N SER A 44 9.11 11.00 -9.07
CA SER A 44 10.14 9.95 -9.12
C SER A 44 10.55 9.51 -7.71
N GLY A 45 10.53 8.19 -7.48
CA GLY A 45 10.93 7.60 -6.20
C GLY A 45 9.86 7.61 -5.11
N LYS A 46 8.71 8.27 -5.31
CA LYS A 46 7.60 8.28 -4.34
C LYS A 46 7.15 6.87 -3.97
N GLY A 47 7.02 5.97 -4.94
CA GLY A 47 6.61 4.59 -4.72
C GLY A 47 7.62 3.81 -3.86
N VAL A 48 8.92 4.06 -4.06
CA VAL A 48 9.99 3.46 -3.26
C VAL A 48 9.92 3.94 -1.80
N LEU A 49 9.77 5.25 -1.61
CA LEU A 49 9.65 5.85 -0.28
C LEU A 49 8.40 5.33 0.44
N ASN A 50 7.24 5.36 -0.21
CA ASN A 50 5.98 4.89 0.37
C ASN A 50 6.02 3.41 0.71
N ASN A 51 6.68 2.58 -0.11
CA ASN A 51 6.87 1.17 0.21
C ASN A 51 7.70 0.99 1.50
N ARG A 52 8.81 1.73 1.65
CA ARG A 52 9.64 1.66 2.86
C ARG A 52 8.93 2.18 4.11
N LEU A 53 8.22 3.31 3.98
CA LEU A 53 7.44 3.88 5.09
C LEU A 53 6.32 2.92 5.50
N SER A 54 5.59 2.34 4.55
CA SER A 54 4.54 1.36 4.81
C SER A 54 5.07 0.13 5.55
N GLU A 55 6.24 -0.39 5.17
CA GLU A 55 6.91 -1.48 5.89
C GLU A 55 7.24 -1.07 7.33
N PHE A 56 7.86 0.10 7.53
CA PHE A 56 8.24 0.60 8.86
C PHE A 56 7.05 0.68 9.81
N PHE A 57 5.94 1.29 9.40
CA PHE A 57 4.75 1.42 10.24
C PHE A 57 4.05 0.09 10.49
N MET A 58 3.86 -0.74 9.47
CA MET A 58 3.16 -2.02 9.61
C MET A 58 3.95 -3.01 10.50
N ALA A 59 5.28 -3.03 10.36
CA ALA A 59 6.13 -3.80 11.25
C ALA A 59 6.07 -3.29 12.69
N GLY A 60 6.09 -1.97 12.89
CA GLY A 60 5.92 -1.35 14.21
C GLY A 60 4.60 -1.72 14.88
N LEU A 61 3.49 -1.69 14.13
CA LEU A 61 2.17 -2.11 14.62
C LEU A 61 2.13 -3.59 15.00
N ASN A 62 2.68 -4.46 14.15
CA ASN A 62 2.78 -5.90 14.46
C ASN A 62 3.61 -6.15 15.73
N ASN A 63 4.71 -5.40 15.93
CA ASN A 63 5.58 -5.55 17.10
C ASN A 63 4.90 -5.21 18.43
N ILE A 64 3.90 -4.32 18.42
CA ILE A 64 3.09 -3.99 19.61
C ILE A 64 1.79 -4.81 19.70
N GLY A 65 1.64 -5.86 18.89
CA GLY A 65 0.51 -6.78 18.94
C GLY A 65 -0.73 -6.35 18.14
N ILE A 66 -0.64 -5.30 17.32
CA ILE A 66 -1.74 -4.87 16.44
C ILE A 66 -1.62 -5.63 15.11
N PRO A 67 -2.58 -6.51 14.76
CA PRO A 67 -2.48 -7.32 13.56
C PRO A 67 -2.63 -6.47 12.29
N THR A 68 -1.71 -6.66 11.35
CA THR A 68 -1.78 -6.04 10.01
C THR A 68 -1.80 -7.09 8.90
N HIS A 69 -2.20 -6.66 7.71
CA HIS A 69 -2.12 -7.48 6.49
C HIS A 69 -0.68 -7.63 5.94
N PHE A 70 0.28 -6.85 6.43
CA PHE A 70 1.66 -6.87 5.94
C PHE A 70 2.36 -8.20 6.31
N ILE A 71 3.03 -8.83 5.34
CA ILE A 71 3.82 -10.05 5.55
C ILE A 71 5.31 -9.72 5.48
N LYS A 72 5.78 -9.23 4.33
CA LYS A 72 7.18 -8.82 4.14
C LYS A 72 7.35 -7.94 2.90
N ARG A 73 8.42 -7.15 2.87
CA ARG A 73 8.85 -6.47 1.65
C ARG A 73 9.54 -7.45 0.69
N LEU A 74 9.30 -7.30 -0.61
CA LEU A 74 9.91 -8.12 -1.67
C LEU A 74 11.07 -7.41 -2.36
N ASN A 75 10.93 -6.10 -2.59
CA ASN A 75 11.97 -5.25 -3.16
C ASN A 75 11.68 -3.77 -2.85
N MET A 76 12.36 -2.86 -3.53
CA MET A 76 12.20 -1.42 -3.34
C MET A 76 10.78 -0.89 -3.60
N ARG A 77 9.93 -1.58 -4.37
CA ARG A 77 8.59 -1.10 -4.74
C ARG A 77 7.45 -2.05 -4.40
N GLU A 78 7.75 -3.25 -3.92
CA GLU A 78 6.76 -4.31 -3.73
C GLU A 78 6.77 -4.90 -2.33
N GLN A 79 5.57 -5.23 -1.84
CA GLN A 79 5.35 -5.97 -0.60
C GLN A 79 4.46 -7.18 -0.85
N LEU A 80 4.71 -8.25 -0.11
CA LEU A 80 3.79 -9.36 0.04
C LEU A 80 2.85 -9.05 1.20
N VAL A 81 1.54 -9.15 0.93
CA VAL A 81 0.48 -8.88 1.91
C VAL A 81 -0.56 -10.00 1.90
N LYS A 82 -1.29 -10.16 3.01
CA LYS A 82 -2.46 -11.03 3.09
C LYS A 82 -3.59 -10.45 2.23
N SER A 83 -4.28 -11.30 1.48
CA SER A 83 -5.53 -10.93 0.82
C SER A 83 -6.59 -10.69 1.88
N VAL A 84 -7.35 -9.61 1.75
CA VAL A 84 -8.41 -9.22 2.68
C VAL A 84 -9.63 -8.73 1.90
N GLU A 85 -10.80 -8.85 2.50
CA GLU A 85 -11.99 -8.13 2.06
C GLU A 85 -11.95 -6.72 2.67
N ILE A 86 -11.99 -5.70 1.82
CA ILE A 86 -11.95 -4.30 2.27
C ILE A 86 -13.35 -3.90 2.74
N ILE A 87 -13.47 -3.54 4.01
CA ILE A 87 -14.64 -2.77 4.49
C ILE A 87 -14.54 -1.38 3.84
N PRO A 88 -15.55 -0.91 3.07
CA PRO A 88 -15.47 0.32 2.28
C PRO A 88 -15.64 1.58 3.14
N LEU A 89 -14.82 1.70 4.19
CA LEU A 89 -14.79 2.82 5.12
C LEU A 89 -13.35 3.32 5.29
N GLU A 90 -13.20 4.63 5.40
CA GLU A 90 -11.94 5.27 5.78
C GLU A 90 -12.01 5.66 7.26
N VAL A 91 -11.12 5.11 8.07
CA VAL A 91 -11.04 5.40 9.51
C VAL A 91 -9.98 6.45 9.75
N VAL A 92 -10.39 7.64 10.19
CA VAL A 92 -9.51 8.81 10.40
C VAL A 92 -9.44 9.16 11.89
N VAL A 93 -8.22 9.32 12.41
CA VAL A 93 -7.96 9.76 13.79
C VAL A 93 -7.28 11.14 13.75
N ARG A 94 -7.76 12.09 14.55
CA ARG A 94 -7.22 13.46 14.60
C ARG A 94 -6.82 13.83 16.03
N ASN A 95 -5.54 14.10 16.24
CA ASN A 95 -5.04 14.68 17.50
C ASN A 95 -5.16 16.22 17.53
N TYR A 96 -5.14 16.85 16.35
CA TYR A 96 -5.24 18.30 16.18
C TYR A 96 -6.11 18.62 14.96
N ALA A 97 -6.70 19.82 14.92
CA ALA A 97 -7.48 20.29 13.79
C ALA A 97 -6.58 20.70 12.62
N ALA A 98 -6.63 19.94 11.52
CA ALA A 98 -5.94 20.23 10.26
C ALA A 98 -6.60 19.47 9.11
N GLY A 99 -6.57 20.07 7.90
CA GLY A 99 -7.11 19.46 6.67
C GLY A 99 -8.60 19.12 6.72
N SER A 100 -9.05 18.29 5.77
CA SER A 100 -10.42 17.77 5.64
C SER A 100 -10.41 16.27 5.47
#